data_AF-A0A353LMD1-F1
#
_entry.id   AF-A0A353LMD1-F1
#
_cell.length_a   1.000
_cell.length_b   1.000
_cell.length_c   1.000
_cell.angle_alpha   90.00
_cell.angle_beta   90.00
_cell.angle_gamma   90.00
#
_symmetry.space_group_name_H-M   'P 1'
#
loop_
_entity.id
_entity.type
_entity.pdbx_description
1 polymer ?
#
loop_
_entity_poly.entity_id
_entity_poly.type
_entity_poly.pdbx_seq_one_letter_code
_entity_poly.pdbx_strand_id
1 'polypeptide(L)'
;MIPQILSEQDATLYQRIFALQHDGKMQAAEKLLQQVDDRRLQGHVLYQRYMHPTAYRSRYRELQAWMSDYSDHPGAYRIYKLAMRRKPDSWQAPVTPQKWRNRAARDENIAQYHSPTQRSAGKQREIRRIRRHIQRLIGRGQPTNALKYLQRKEIDRQLDAVETDLARGEIAKGYFLAGLDAKALQQAELAANRSGNFVPQAHWFAGLAAWRQGDAERAATHFSALADNHLPYASSWDRAAAAYWAARAWLTIGQPQKISHYLTIAAQHPRTLHGILARRQLGQPLAFDWTSSALTQGALHYLQQFPAVDRMIALVQAGQPHRADLEMQQLLGQIDPSDDIRLLALANMLRLPASQLRIGNIAKQQGSYHPAALYPIPTVEPADGFRADPALLYALMRQESKFMSHAKSHRGAHGLMQIMPATASYILKDGSLRRADRYRLLDPVFNVTLGQR
;
A
#
# COMPACT_ATOMS: atom_id res chain seq x y z
N MET A 1 -26.28 -13.70 -0.29
CA MET A 1 -26.71 -12.71 0.72
C MET A 1 -25.82 -12.86 1.95
N ILE A 2 -25.55 -11.77 2.68
CA ILE A 2 -24.80 -11.84 3.93
C ILE A 2 -25.68 -12.55 4.98
N PRO A 3 -25.17 -13.56 5.72
CA PRO A 3 -25.94 -14.23 6.76
C PRO A 3 -26.37 -13.25 7.85
N GLN A 4 -27.63 -13.28 8.26
CA GLN A 4 -28.11 -12.47 9.38
C GLN A 4 -27.68 -13.11 10.70
N ILE A 5 -26.83 -12.43 11.48
CA ILE A 5 -26.26 -12.97 12.73
C ILE A 5 -26.67 -12.12 13.92
N LEU A 6 -26.62 -10.79 13.78
CA LEU A 6 -27.26 -9.87 14.72
C LEU A 6 -28.75 -9.73 14.38
N SER A 7 -29.59 -9.49 15.38
CA SER A 7 -30.92 -8.94 15.14
C SER A 7 -30.79 -7.54 14.52
N GLU A 8 -31.81 -7.08 13.79
CA GLU A 8 -31.82 -5.71 13.25
C GLU A 8 -31.73 -4.65 14.37
N GLN A 9 -32.32 -4.95 15.52
CA GLN A 9 -32.24 -4.14 16.72
C GLN A 9 -30.80 -4.04 17.24
N ASP A 10 -30.11 -5.17 17.45
CA ASP A 10 -28.73 -5.16 17.94
C ASP A 10 -27.77 -4.49 16.95
N ALA A 11 -27.95 -4.74 15.65
CA ALA A 11 -27.16 -4.08 14.61
C ALA A 11 -27.30 -2.54 14.69
N THR A 12 -28.54 -2.05 14.85
CA THR A 12 -28.84 -0.62 15.00
C THR A 12 -28.27 -0.05 16.30
N LEU A 13 -28.39 -0.79 17.42
CA LEU A 13 -27.82 -0.40 18.70
C LEU A 13 -26.30 -0.27 18.60
N TYR A 14 -25.61 -1.28 18.04
CA TYR A 14 -24.16 -1.22 17.86
C TYR A 14 -23.72 -0.06 16.97
N GLN A 15 -24.42 0.20 15.86
CA GLN A 15 -24.13 1.33 14.99
C GLN A 15 -24.19 2.65 15.77
N ARG A 16 -25.24 2.85 16.58
CA ARG A 16 -25.40 4.04 17.44
C ARG A 16 -24.33 4.10 18.54
N ILE A 17 -24.00 2.98 19.17
CA ILE A 17 -22.97 2.89 20.22
C ILE A 17 -21.61 3.33 19.66
N PHE A 18 -21.20 2.82 18.50
CA PHE A 18 -19.92 3.19 17.89
C PHE A 18 -19.88 4.67 17.50
N ALA A 19 -20.98 5.22 16.97
CA ALA A 19 -21.09 6.65 16.66
C ALA A 19 -21.03 7.54 17.92
N LEU A 20 -21.80 7.20 18.97
CA LEU A 20 -21.78 7.95 20.23
C LEU A 20 -20.39 7.93 20.88
N GLN A 21 -19.69 6.79 20.86
CA GLN A 21 -18.32 6.73 21.37
C GLN A 21 -17.34 7.51 20.51
N HIS A 22 -17.56 7.60 19.20
CA HIS A 22 -16.73 8.43 18.31
C HIS A 22 -16.84 9.91 18.70
N ASP A 23 -18.05 10.36 19.04
CA ASP A 23 -18.35 11.72 19.50
C ASP A 23 -17.97 11.97 20.98
N GLY A 24 -17.39 10.98 21.68
CA GLY A 24 -17.06 11.09 23.10
C GLY A 24 -18.24 10.96 24.06
N LYS A 25 -19.44 10.64 23.58
CA LYS A 25 -20.68 10.49 24.38
C LYS A 25 -20.76 9.12 25.08
N MET A 26 -19.80 8.86 25.97
CA MET A 26 -19.59 7.53 26.57
C MET A 26 -20.76 7.03 27.41
N GLN A 27 -21.41 7.90 28.19
CA GLN A 27 -22.55 7.52 29.05
C GLN A 27 -23.78 7.11 28.23
N ALA A 28 -24.07 7.83 27.15
CA ALA A 28 -25.18 7.48 26.26
C ALA A 28 -24.91 6.14 25.56
N ALA A 29 -23.67 5.91 25.12
CA ALA A 29 -23.25 4.64 24.55
C ALA A 29 -23.39 3.47 25.54
N GLU A 30 -23.08 3.68 26.83
CA GLU A 30 -23.24 2.66 27.87
C GLU A 30 -24.71 2.28 28.09
N LYS A 31 -25.61 3.26 28.13
CA LYS A 31 -27.06 3.00 28.27
C LYS A 31 -27.61 2.15 27.13
N LEU A 32 -27.17 2.41 25.89
CA LEU A 32 -27.55 1.58 24.74
C LEU A 32 -26.92 0.20 24.79
N LEU A 33 -25.67 0.08 25.25
CA LEU A 33 -24.99 -1.22 25.37
C LEU A 33 -25.70 -2.16 26.36
N GLN A 34 -26.38 -1.63 27.37
CA GLN A 34 -27.20 -2.43 28.29
C GLN A 34 -28.43 -3.07 27.63
N GLN A 35 -28.90 -2.52 26.51
CA GLN A 35 -30.05 -3.01 25.74
C GLN A 35 -29.64 -4.02 24.66
N VAL A 36 -28.34 -4.26 24.48
CA VAL A 36 -27.83 -5.21 23.49
C VAL A 36 -27.89 -6.62 24.06
N ASP A 37 -28.55 -7.51 23.33
CA ASP A 37 -28.69 -8.92 23.70
C ASP A 37 -27.43 -9.71 23.26
N ASP A 38 -27.05 -9.60 21.99
CA ASP A 38 -25.86 -10.29 21.47
C ASP A 38 -24.56 -9.51 21.76
N ARG A 39 -23.79 -9.97 22.74
CA ARG A 39 -22.55 -9.32 23.21
C ARG A 39 -21.30 -9.59 22.36
N ARG A 40 -21.39 -10.24 21.19
CA ARG A 40 -20.20 -10.63 20.40
C ARG A 40 -19.31 -9.46 19.95
N LEU A 41 -19.86 -8.24 19.83
CA LEU A 41 -19.09 -7.05 19.47
C LEU A 41 -18.61 -6.23 20.68
N GLN A 42 -18.88 -6.68 21.91
CA GLN A 42 -18.49 -5.97 23.13
C GLN A 42 -16.99 -5.68 23.19
N GLY A 43 -16.14 -6.63 22.78
CA GLY A 43 -14.69 -6.41 22.72
C GLY A 43 -14.28 -5.24 21.82
N HIS A 44 -14.97 -5.04 20.68
CA HIS A 44 -14.74 -3.90 19.76
C HIS A 44 -15.25 -2.58 20.32
N VAL A 45 -16.42 -2.61 20.99
CA VAL A 45 -17.00 -1.45 21.66
C VAL A 45 -16.08 -0.97 22.79
N LEU A 46 -15.61 -1.89 23.64
CA LEU A 46 -14.68 -1.57 24.73
C LEU A 46 -13.33 -1.09 24.19
N TYR A 47 -12.84 -1.70 23.11
CA TYR A 47 -11.61 -1.24 22.46
C TYR A 47 -11.71 0.24 22.03
N GLN A 48 -12.82 0.65 21.39
CA GLN A 48 -13.01 2.05 20.99
C GLN A 48 -13.03 2.98 22.20
N ARG A 49 -13.77 2.63 23.24
CA ARG A 49 -13.83 3.39 24.51
C ARG A 49 -12.45 3.56 25.11
N TYR A 50 -11.73 2.46 25.32
CA TYR A 50 -10.44 2.46 26.03
C TYR A 50 -9.31 3.13 25.25
N MET A 51 -9.44 3.20 23.93
CA MET A 51 -8.50 3.85 23.01
C MET A 51 -8.96 5.23 22.55
N HIS A 52 -10.04 5.76 23.12
CA HIS A 52 -10.55 7.07 22.76
C HIS A 52 -9.50 8.15 23.07
N PRO A 53 -9.20 9.10 22.16
CA PRO A 53 -8.08 10.02 22.31
C PRO A 53 -8.25 11.03 23.45
N THR A 54 -9.48 11.47 23.75
CA THR A 54 -9.74 12.59 24.66
C THR A 54 -10.84 12.32 25.70
N ALA A 55 -12.00 11.80 25.28
CA ALA A 55 -13.17 11.62 26.13
C ALA A 55 -13.15 10.42 27.10
N TYR A 56 -12.15 9.54 27.07
CA TYR A 56 -12.05 8.43 28.03
C TYR A 56 -10.61 8.08 28.37
N ARG A 57 -10.34 7.80 29.66
CA ARG A 57 -9.05 7.36 30.15
C ARG A 57 -9.18 6.04 30.90
N SER A 58 -8.84 4.95 30.24
CA SER A 58 -8.89 3.60 30.78
C SER A 58 -7.98 3.36 32.00
N ARG A 59 -8.45 2.60 32.97
CA ARG A 59 -7.67 2.14 34.13
C ARG A 59 -6.95 0.84 33.81
N TYR A 60 -5.89 0.53 34.55
CA TYR A 60 -5.14 -0.71 34.36
C TYR A 60 -6.05 -1.96 34.44
N ARG A 61 -6.93 -2.02 35.46
CA ARG A 61 -7.86 -3.14 35.67
C ARG A 61 -8.80 -3.38 34.49
N GLU A 62 -9.28 -2.32 33.84
CA GLU A 62 -10.13 -2.43 32.64
C GLU A 62 -9.35 -3.02 31.46
N LEU A 63 -8.11 -2.57 31.26
CA LEU A 63 -7.26 -3.07 30.20
C LEU A 63 -6.82 -4.52 30.45
N GLN A 64 -6.56 -4.87 31.71
CA GLN A 64 -6.24 -6.23 32.12
C GLN A 64 -7.42 -7.17 31.89
N ALA A 65 -8.62 -6.79 32.31
CA ALA A 65 -9.84 -7.56 32.07
C ALA A 65 -10.11 -7.73 30.57
N TRP A 66 -9.99 -6.65 29.78
CA TRP A 66 -10.14 -6.73 28.33
C TRP A 66 -9.14 -7.70 27.69
N MET A 67 -7.88 -7.72 28.14
CA MET A 67 -6.90 -8.69 27.63
C MET A 67 -7.23 -10.12 28.02
N SER A 68 -7.89 -10.35 29.16
CA SER A 68 -8.35 -11.68 29.55
C SER A 68 -9.39 -12.22 28.56
N ASP A 69 -10.35 -11.36 28.17
CA ASP A 69 -11.52 -11.79 27.39
C ASP A 69 -11.32 -11.67 25.87
N TYR A 70 -10.46 -10.75 25.43
CA TYR A 70 -10.37 -10.32 24.02
C TYR A 70 -8.92 -10.25 23.49
N SER A 71 -8.01 -11.06 24.03
CA SER A 71 -6.60 -11.11 23.56
C SER A 71 -6.44 -11.52 22.09
N ASP A 72 -7.48 -12.09 21.48
CA ASP A 72 -7.57 -12.47 20.07
C ASP A 72 -8.04 -11.33 19.15
N HIS A 73 -8.48 -10.18 19.67
CA HIS A 73 -8.96 -9.08 18.82
C HIS A 73 -7.79 -8.33 18.13
N PRO A 74 -7.99 -7.74 16.93
CA PRO A 74 -6.97 -6.92 16.21
C PRO A 74 -6.35 -5.78 17.02
N GLY A 75 -7.12 -5.28 17.99
CA GLY A 75 -6.70 -4.22 18.91
C GLY A 75 -5.76 -4.67 20.04
N ALA A 76 -5.61 -5.97 20.28
CA ALA A 76 -5.05 -6.52 21.51
C ALA A 76 -3.63 -6.06 21.79
N TYR A 77 -2.77 -5.99 20.77
CA TYR A 77 -1.41 -5.49 20.95
C TYR A 77 -1.35 -4.03 21.42
N ARG A 78 -2.32 -3.19 21.01
CA ARG A 78 -2.40 -1.80 21.48
C ARG A 78 -2.90 -1.73 22.93
N ILE A 79 -3.91 -2.51 23.28
CA ILE A 79 -4.42 -2.59 24.66
C ILE A 79 -3.33 -3.10 25.60
N TYR A 80 -2.66 -4.20 25.25
CA TYR A 80 -1.55 -4.75 26.02
C TYR A 80 -0.45 -3.73 26.29
N LYS A 81 0.01 -3.01 25.25
CA LYS A 81 1.02 -1.95 25.43
C LYS A 81 0.55 -0.83 26.34
N LEU A 82 -0.73 -0.43 26.23
CA LEU A 82 -1.30 0.59 27.10
C LEU A 82 -1.41 0.10 28.54
N ALA A 83 -1.81 -1.16 28.73
CA ALA A 83 -1.89 -1.81 30.03
C ALA A 83 -0.52 -1.87 30.70
N MET A 84 0.51 -2.33 30.00
CA MET A 84 1.89 -2.40 30.52
C MET A 84 2.42 -1.03 30.96
N ARG A 85 2.11 0.04 30.23
CA ARG A 85 2.49 1.42 30.62
C ARG A 85 1.75 1.94 31.85
N ARG A 86 0.57 1.38 32.15
CA ARG A 86 -0.30 1.79 33.27
C ARG A 86 -0.26 0.80 34.42
N LYS A 87 0.52 -0.28 34.32
CA LYS A 87 0.63 -1.35 35.29
C LYS A 87 1.31 -0.83 36.55
N PRO A 88 0.69 -0.92 37.74
CA PRO A 88 1.41 -0.73 39.00
C PRO A 88 2.49 -1.80 39.18
N ASP A 89 3.59 -1.48 39.84
CA ASP A 89 4.74 -2.39 39.96
C ASP A 89 4.35 -3.73 40.62
N SER A 90 3.52 -3.68 41.66
CA SER A 90 3.05 -4.86 42.43
C SER A 90 1.98 -5.71 41.74
N TRP A 91 1.44 -5.29 40.58
CA TRP A 91 0.35 -6.01 39.91
C TRP A 91 0.88 -6.96 38.83
N GLN A 92 0.18 -8.09 38.65
CA GLN A 92 0.49 -9.06 37.58
C GLN A 92 0.30 -8.44 36.20
N ALA A 93 1.09 -8.88 35.22
CA ALA A 93 0.97 -8.47 33.84
C ALA A 93 -0.35 -8.99 33.21
N PRO A 94 -0.93 -8.28 32.22
CA PRO A 94 -2.11 -8.75 31.52
C PRO A 94 -1.75 -9.92 30.59
N VAL A 95 -2.76 -10.69 30.18
CA VAL A 95 -2.63 -11.75 29.16
C VAL A 95 -1.97 -11.18 27.91
N THR A 96 -1.04 -11.93 27.32
CA THR A 96 -0.35 -11.46 26.12
C THR A 96 -1.25 -11.61 24.88
N PRO A 97 -1.18 -10.69 23.90
CA PRO A 97 -1.97 -10.78 22.69
C PRO A 97 -1.71 -12.06 21.93
N GLN A 98 -2.74 -12.64 21.33
CA GLN A 98 -2.59 -13.78 20.44
C GLN A 98 -1.68 -13.41 19.26
N LYS A 99 -0.71 -14.28 18.98
CA LYS A 99 0.23 -14.08 17.86
C LYS A 99 -0.46 -14.45 16.54
N TRP A 100 -0.12 -13.71 15.50
CA TRP A 100 -0.54 -13.99 14.13
C TRP A 100 0.54 -13.54 13.15
N ARG A 101 0.56 -14.14 11.96
CA ARG A 101 1.55 -13.81 10.92
C ARG A 101 1.05 -12.63 10.11
N ASN A 102 1.82 -11.54 10.07
CA ASN A 102 1.51 -10.41 9.20
C ASN A 102 1.78 -10.77 7.73
N ARG A 103 0.82 -11.44 7.09
CA ARG A 103 0.92 -11.85 5.68
C ARG A 103 0.57 -10.68 4.78
N ALA A 104 1.54 -10.23 4.00
CA ALA A 104 1.36 -9.20 2.99
C ALA A 104 2.16 -9.60 1.75
N ALA A 105 1.63 -9.26 0.58
CA ALA A 105 2.37 -9.47 -0.64
C ALA A 105 3.65 -8.63 -0.64
N ARG A 106 4.72 -9.23 -1.16
CA ARG A 106 5.96 -8.52 -1.46
C ARG A 106 5.85 -7.93 -2.86
N ASP A 107 6.59 -6.85 -3.09
CA ASP A 107 6.82 -6.38 -4.44
C ASP A 107 7.52 -7.47 -5.27
N GLU A 108 7.53 -7.30 -6.59
CA GLU A 108 8.26 -8.20 -7.50
C GLU A 108 9.69 -8.43 -6.96
N ASN A 109 10.13 -9.69 -6.93
CA ASN A 109 11.43 -10.03 -6.37
C ASN A 109 12.55 -9.62 -7.32
N ILE A 110 12.91 -8.34 -7.28
CA ILE A 110 14.02 -7.77 -8.03
C ILE A 110 15.30 -8.13 -7.28
N ALA A 111 16.22 -8.81 -7.96
CA ALA A 111 17.52 -9.13 -7.39
C ALA A 111 18.26 -7.84 -7.02
N GLN A 112 18.95 -7.86 -5.88
CA GLN A 112 19.86 -6.79 -5.52
C GLN A 112 21.27 -7.21 -5.92
N TYR A 113 22.02 -6.27 -6.48
CA TYR A 113 23.44 -6.52 -6.73
C TYR A 113 24.17 -6.75 -5.40
N HIS A 114 24.91 -7.85 -5.35
CA HIS A 114 25.83 -8.17 -4.28
C HIS A 114 27.24 -8.24 -4.85
N SER A 115 28.17 -7.51 -4.23
CA SER A 115 29.57 -7.54 -4.62
C SER A 115 30.13 -8.96 -4.47
N PRO A 116 30.91 -9.47 -5.44
CA PRO A 116 31.58 -10.76 -5.30
C PRO A 116 32.72 -10.70 -4.27
N THR A 117 33.17 -9.51 -3.88
CA THR A 117 34.23 -9.34 -2.88
C THR A 117 33.72 -9.69 -1.49
N GLN A 118 34.41 -10.60 -0.80
CA GLN A 118 34.16 -10.85 0.62
C GLN A 118 34.54 -9.62 1.46
N ARG A 119 33.60 -9.15 2.28
CA ARG A 119 33.74 -7.90 3.04
C ARG A 119 33.29 -8.10 4.47
N SER A 120 34.00 -7.48 5.40
CA SER A 120 33.62 -7.49 6.83
C SER A 120 32.24 -6.86 7.04
N ALA A 121 31.56 -7.26 8.12
CA ALA A 121 30.28 -6.66 8.51
C ALA A 121 30.40 -5.13 8.72
N GLY A 122 31.57 -4.65 9.15
CA GLY A 122 31.89 -3.23 9.28
C GLY A 122 31.84 -2.51 7.94
N LYS A 123 32.55 -3.03 6.93
CA LYS A 123 32.55 -2.48 5.57
C LYS A 123 31.15 -2.46 4.95
N GLN A 124 30.38 -3.53 5.12
CA GLN A 124 29.00 -3.56 4.62
C GLN A 124 28.10 -2.50 5.30
N ARG A 125 28.28 -2.24 6.60
CA ARG A 125 27.57 -1.16 7.31
C ARG A 125 27.95 0.21 6.77
N GLU A 126 29.22 0.42 6.46
CA GLU A 126 29.72 1.67 5.86
C GLU A 126 29.12 1.92 4.47
N ILE A 127 29.12 0.92 3.60
CA ILE A 127 28.47 1.01 2.27
C ILE A 127 26.99 1.35 2.41
N ARG A 128 26.27 0.69 3.32
CA ARG A 128 24.86 1.03 3.61
C ARG A 128 24.69 2.44 4.15
N ARG A 129 25.67 2.99 4.87
CA ARG A 129 25.66 4.39 5.34
C ARG A 129 25.85 5.36 4.17
N ILE A 130 26.79 5.07 3.27
CA ILE A 130 27.06 5.85 2.04
C ILE A 130 25.80 5.92 1.18
N ARG A 131 25.21 4.76 0.83
CA ARG A 131 23.99 4.68 0.01
C ARG A 131 22.82 5.46 0.64
N ARG A 132 22.57 5.28 1.94
CA ARG A 132 21.52 6.03 2.66
C ARG A 132 21.79 7.54 2.70
N HIS A 133 23.05 7.96 2.75
CA HIS A 133 23.40 9.38 2.71
C HIS A 133 23.11 10.00 1.35
N ILE A 134 23.49 9.33 0.27
CA ILE A 134 23.19 9.72 -1.11
C ILE A 134 21.67 9.82 -1.32
N GLN A 135 20.92 8.78 -0.94
CA GLN A 135 19.45 8.78 -1.04
C GLN A 135 18.81 9.93 -0.25
N ARG A 136 19.35 10.26 0.94
CA ARG A 136 18.85 11.39 1.75
C ARG A 136 19.10 12.73 1.06
N LEU A 137 20.26 12.93 0.44
CA LEU A 137 20.57 14.16 -0.30
C LEU A 137 19.65 14.32 -1.50
N ILE A 138 19.44 13.24 -2.28
CA ILE A 138 18.50 13.23 -3.41
C ILE A 138 17.08 13.52 -2.94
N GLY A 139 16.62 12.89 -1.86
CA GLY A 139 15.29 13.12 -1.28
C GLY A 139 15.07 14.54 -0.74
N ARG A 140 16.14 15.32 -0.55
CA ARG A 140 16.11 16.76 -0.22
C ARG A 140 16.26 17.66 -1.44
N GLY A 141 16.23 17.11 -2.66
CA GLY A 141 16.44 17.86 -3.90
C GLY A 141 17.89 18.29 -4.12
N GLN A 142 18.88 17.58 -3.56
CA GLN A 142 20.30 17.95 -3.65
C GLN A 142 21.16 16.91 -4.41
N PRO A 143 20.84 16.57 -5.68
CA PRO A 143 21.61 15.59 -6.46
C PRO A 143 23.06 16.04 -6.70
N THR A 144 23.32 17.34 -6.81
CA THR A 144 24.69 17.89 -6.93
C THR A 144 25.55 17.60 -5.71
N ASN A 145 24.99 17.74 -4.50
CA ASN A 145 25.72 17.42 -3.28
C ASN A 145 25.94 15.92 -3.14
N ALA A 146 24.99 15.10 -3.59
CA ALA A 146 25.15 13.65 -3.64
C ALA A 146 26.29 13.23 -4.58
N LEU A 147 26.40 13.87 -5.75
CA LEU A 147 27.50 13.64 -6.68
C LEU A 147 28.86 14.05 -6.09
N LYS A 148 28.95 15.27 -5.53
CA LYS A 148 30.16 15.74 -4.86
C LYS A 148 30.60 14.80 -3.73
N TYR A 149 29.65 14.27 -2.97
CA TYR A 149 29.92 13.30 -1.91
C TYR A 149 30.43 11.97 -2.46
N LEU A 150 29.81 11.43 -3.52
CA LEU A 150 30.23 10.20 -4.18
C LEU A 150 31.65 10.32 -4.77
N GLN A 151 31.99 11.47 -5.34
CA GLN A 151 33.30 11.74 -5.96
C GLN A 151 34.46 11.93 -4.97
N ARG A 152 34.18 11.98 -3.67
CA ARG A 152 35.24 12.03 -2.66
C ARG A 152 36.05 10.74 -2.71
N LYS A 153 37.38 10.86 -2.78
CA LYS A 153 38.30 9.72 -2.94
C LYS A 153 38.12 8.67 -1.84
N GLU A 154 37.88 9.11 -0.61
CA GLU A 154 37.63 8.27 0.54
C GLU A 154 36.30 7.52 0.50
N ILE A 155 35.32 8.02 -0.27
CA ILE A 155 34.00 7.39 -0.47
C ILE A 155 34.03 6.43 -1.65
N ASP A 156 34.58 6.87 -2.79
CA ASP A 156 34.70 6.07 -4.01
C ASP A 156 35.47 4.76 -3.75
N ARG A 157 36.57 4.82 -3.00
CA ARG A 157 37.34 3.64 -2.55
C ARG A 157 36.57 2.66 -1.66
N GLN A 158 35.40 3.05 -1.13
CA GLN A 158 34.58 2.15 -0.32
C GLN A 158 33.69 1.24 -1.15
N LEU A 159 33.42 1.63 -2.39
CA LEU A 159 32.46 1.00 -3.29
C LEU A 159 33.22 0.26 -4.39
N ASP A 160 32.64 -0.82 -4.91
CA ASP A 160 33.08 -1.31 -6.21
C ASP A 160 32.46 -0.50 -7.37
N ALA A 161 32.83 -0.85 -8.60
CA ALA A 161 32.39 -0.16 -9.80
C ALA A 161 30.86 -0.15 -9.96
N VAL A 162 30.19 -1.28 -9.70
CA VAL A 162 28.73 -1.41 -9.85
C VAL A 162 28.02 -0.66 -8.74
N GLU A 163 28.53 -0.69 -7.51
CA GLU A 163 27.96 0.07 -6.39
C GLU A 163 28.05 1.58 -6.61
N THR A 164 29.15 2.04 -7.20
CA THR A 164 29.33 3.43 -7.64
C THR A 164 28.32 3.77 -8.73
N ASP A 165 28.10 2.88 -9.69
CA ASP A 165 27.16 3.10 -10.79
C ASP A 165 25.69 3.05 -10.35
N LEU A 166 25.35 2.21 -9.36
CA LEU A 166 24.04 2.23 -8.70
C LEU A 166 23.79 3.61 -8.06
N ALA A 167 24.81 4.16 -7.38
CA ALA A 167 24.71 5.50 -6.81
C ALA A 167 24.57 6.59 -7.90
N ARG A 168 25.31 6.47 -9.02
CA ARG A 168 25.17 7.37 -10.17
C ARG A 168 23.79 7.29 -10.81
N GLY A 169 23.21 6.10 -10.97
CA GLY A 169 21.84 5.93 -11.47
C GLY A 169 20.80 6.65 -10.60
N GLU A 170 20.92 6.53 -9.27
CA GLU A 170 20.06 7.28 -8.33
C GLU A 170 20.31 8.80 -8.40
N ILE A 171 21.55 9.24 -8.57
CA ILE A 171 21.87 10.66 -8.75
C ILE A 171 21.30 11.19 -10.07
N ALA A 172 21.38 10.41 -11.14
CA ALA A 172 20.82 10.74 -12.45
C ALA A 172 19.30 10.91 -12.36
N LYS A 173 18.60 9.99 -11.68
CA LYS A 173 17.20 10.15 -11.30
C LYS A 173 16.94 11.48 -10.59
N GLY A 174 17.76 11.80 -9.59
CA GLY A 174 17.66 13.05 -8.84
C GLY A 174 17.78 14.29 -9.74
N TYR A 175 18.73 14.30 -10.69
CA TYR A 175 18.87 15.38 -11.67
C TYR A 175 17.68 15.46 -12.63
N PHE A 176 17.20 14.33 -13.14
CA PHE A 176 16.05 14.28 -14.06
C PHE A 176 14.77 14.81 -13.41
N LEU A 177 14.52 14.44 -12.14
CA LEU A 177 13.39 14.96 -11.37
C LEU A 177 13.50 16.46 -11.07
N ALA A 178 14.72 17.00 -11.05
CA ALA A 178 14.98 18.43 -10.92
C ALA A 178 14.98 19.18 -12.27
N GLY A 179 14.68 18.51 -13.39
CA GLY A 179 14.68 19.11 -14.74
C GLY A 179 16.08 19.38 -15.31
N LEU A 180 17.13 18.81 -14.71
CA LEU A 180 18.52 18.99 -15.14
C LEU A 180 18.94 17.85 -16.08
N ASP A 181 18.28 17.74 -17.24
CA ASP A 181 18.35 16.58 -18.12
C ASP A 181 19.78 16.30 -18.64
N ALA A 182 20.56 17.32 -19.00
CA ALA A 182 21.95 17.14 -19.43
C ALA A 182 22.84 16.48 -18.36
N LYS A 183 22.67 16.87 -17.09
CA LYS A 183 23.40 16.26 -15.96
C LYS A 183 22.89 14.85 -15.66
N ALA A 184 21.58 14.64 -15.79
CA ALA A 184 20.98 13.32 -15.64
C ALA A 184 21.54 12.35 -16.67
N LEU A 185 21.53 12.74 -17.95
CA LEU A 185 22.07 11.96 -19.05
C LEU A 185 23.54 11.62 -18.83
N GLN A 186 24.38 12.62 -18.52
CA GLN A 186 25.80 12.40 -18.27
C GLN A 186 26.05 11.35 -17.16
N GLN A 187 25.38 11.48 -16.00
CA GLN A 187 25.60 10.55 -14.90
C GLN A 187 25.02 9.16 -15.17
N ALA A 188 23.89 9.10 -15.89
CA ALA A 188 23.25 7.87 -16.28
C ALA A 188 24.10 7.09 -17.31
N GLU A 189 24.63 7.75 -18.33
CA GLU A 189 25.49 7.14 -19.36
C GLU A 189 26.77 6.57 -18.76
N LEU A 190 27.43 7.29 -17.85
CA LEU A 190 28.61 6.77 -17.15
C LEU A 190 28.32 5.44 -16.42
N ALA A 191 27.14 5.33 -15.81
CA ALA A 191 26.72 4.12 -15.12
C ALA A 191 26.27 3.01 -16.09
N ALA A 192 25.48 3.36 -17.10
CA ALA A 192 24.93 2.44 -18.08
C ALA A 192 26.03 1.80 -18.94
N ASN A 193 27.00 2.59 -19.41
CA ASN A 193 28.07 2.11 -20.28
C ASN A 193 29.02 1.14 -19.56
N ARG A 194 29.20 1.30 -18.24
CA ARG A 194 30.10 0.44 -17.45
C ARG A 194 29.39 -0.74 -16.81
N SER A 195 28.17 -0.53 -16.30
CA SER A 195 27.46 -1.49 -15.45
C SER A 195 25.98 -1.64 -15.80
N GLY A 196 25.56 -1.28 -17.01
CA GLY A 196 24.15 -1.22 -17.42
C GLY A 196 23.34 -2.49 -17.19
N ASN A 197 23.99 -3.65 -17.32
CA ASN A 197 23.42 -4.96 -17.00
C ASN A 197 22.96 -5.07 -15.53
N PHE A 198 23.69 -4.48 -14.59
CA PHE A 198 23.41 -4.47 -13.16
C PHE A 198 22.69 -3.21 -12.68
N VAL A 199 22.64 -2.17 -13.52
CA VAL A 199 22.04 -0.86 -13.20
C VAL A 199 20.97 -0.49 -14.23
N PRO A 200 19.84 -1.21 -14.30
CA PRO A 200 18.78 -0.95 -15.27
C PRO A 200 18.23 0.49 -15.22
N GLN A 201 18.16 1.06 -14.03
CA GLN A 201 17.70 2.45 -13.83
C GLN A 201 18.62 3.48 -14.51
N ALA A 202 19.91 3.18 -14.72
CA ALA A 202 20.80 4.08 -15.47
C ALA A 202 20.34 4.19 -16.93
N HIS A 203 20.04 3.08 -17.59
CA HIS A 203 19.46 3.10 -18.94
C HIS A 203 18.11 3.83 -18.96
N TRP A 204 17.24 3.58 -17.96
CA TRP A 204 15.95 4.26 -17.88
C TRP A 204 16.09 5.79 -17.85
N PHE A 205 16.90 6.33 -16.94
CA PHE A 205 17.07 7.78 -16.81
C PHE A 205 17.93 8.40 -17.92
N ALA A 206 18.88 7.67 -18.51
CA ALA A 206 19.56 8.11 -19.72
C ALA A 206 18.55 8.27 -20.87
N GLY A 207 17.70 7.26 -21.08
CA GLY A 207 16.69 7.29 -22.13
C GLY A 207 15.69 8.43 -21.97
N LEU A 208 15.15 8.61 -20.75
CA LEU A 208 14.21 9.71 -20.47
C LEU A 208 14.85 11.09 -20.63
N ALA A 209 16.09 11.27 -20.16
CA ALA A 209 16.79 12.55 -20.27
C ALA A 209 17.18 12.87 -21.71
N ALA A 210 17.61 11.89 -22.51
CA ALA A 210 17.87 12.05 -23.93
C ALA A 210 16.59 12.41 -24.69
N TRP A 211 15.48 11.71 -24.41
CA TRP A 211 14.18 11.97 -25.01
C TRP A 211 13.70 13.41 -24.77
N ARG A 212 13.81 13.93 -23.52
CA ARG A 212 13.45 15.31 -23.20
C ARG A 212 14.32 16.36 -23.89
N GLN A 213 15.57 16.01 -24.20
CA GLN A 213 16.49 16.87 -24.94
C GLN A 213 16.30 16.78 -26.46
N GLY A 214 15.36 15.97 -26.95
CA GLY A 214 15.12 15.76 -28.38
C GLY A 214 16.08 14.78 -29.05
N ASP A 215 16.97 14.13 -28.28
CA ASP A 215 17.89 13.12 -28.80
C ASP A 215 17.23 11.74 -28.80
N ALA A 216 16.37 11.52 -29.79
CA ALA A 216 15.61 10.29 -29.92
C ALA A 216 16.49 9.06 -30.21
N GLU A 217 17.66 9.23 -30.82
CA GLU A 217 18.59 8.12 -31.11
C GLU A 217 19.23 7.58 -29.83
N ARG A 218 19.79 8.46 -28.97
CA ARG A 218 20.29 8.03 -27.66
C ARG A 218 19.17 7.49 -26.78
N ALA A 219 17.98 8.11 -26.83
CA ALA A 219 16.83 7.60 -26.11
C ALA A 219 16.48 6.16 -26.51
N ALA A 220 16.40 5.90 -27.82
CA ALA A 220 16.09 4.58 -28.36
C ALA A 220 17.13 3.55 -27.92
N THR A 221 18.43 3.87 -28.01
CA THR A 221 19.53 3.00 -27.59
C THR A 221 19.42 2.59 -26.12
N HIS A 222 19.21 3.55 -25.22
CA HIS A 222 19.14 3.23 -23.80
C HIS A 222 17.86 2.48 -23.41
N PHE A 223 16.71 2.86 -23.98
CA PHE A 223 15.46 2.13 -23.74
C PHE A 223 15.52 0.70 -24.26
N SER A 224 16.06 0.49 -25.46
CA SER A 224 16.33 -0.84 -26.03
C SER A 224 17.20 -1.68 -25.08
N ALA A 225 18.34 -1.15 -24.64
CA ALA A 225 19.24 -1.88 -23.76
C ALA A 225 18.59 -2.31 -22.43
N LEU A 226 17.68 -1.50 -21.88
CA LEU A 226 16.90 -1.88 -20.70
C LEU A 226 15.83 -2.94 -21.01
N ALA A 227 15.13 -2.81 -22.14
CA ALA A 227 14.13 -3.78 -22.57
C ALA A 227 14.76 -5.18 -22.79
N ASP A 228 15.94 -5.19 -23.42
CA ASP A 228 16.67 -6.38 -23.84
C ASP A 228 17.52 -7.00 -22.71
N ASN A 229 17.69 -6.30 -21.58
CA ASN A 229 18.45 -6.80 -20.44
C ASN A 229 17.67 -7.87 -19.68
N HIS A 230 17.91 -9.16 -19.88
CA HIS A 230 17.21 -10.28 -19.22
C HIS A 230 17.66 -10.61 -17.78
N LEU A 231 18.53 -9.81 -17.17
CA LEU A 231 18.98 -10.04 -15.79
C LEU A 231 17.90 -9.67 -14.75
N PRO A 232 17.90 -10.32 -13.57
CA PRO A 232 16.84 -10.15 -12.56
C PRO A 232 16.90 -8.81 -11.81
N TYR A 233 17.64 -7.82 -12.31
CA TYR A 233 17.78 -6.48 -11.73
C TYR A 233 16.70 -5.50 -12.20
N ALA A 234 15.95 -5.83 -13.27
CA ALA A 234 14.87 -5.01 -13.82
C ALA A 234 13.51 -5.69 -13.59
N SER A 235 12.54 -4.93 -13.07
CA SER A 235 11.17 -5.43 -12.90
C SER A 235 10.44 -5.59 -14.23
N SER A 236 9.35 -6.35 -14.22
CA SER A 236 8.40 -6.40 -15.35
C SER A 236 7.89 -5.01 -15.76
N TRP A 237 7.75 -4.09 -14.79
CA TRP A 237 7.35 -2.70 -15.03
C TRP A 237 8.43 -1.91 -15.77
N ASP A 238 9.69 -2.01 -15.33
CA ASP A 238 10.81 -1.32 -15.96
C ASP A 238 11.00 -1.80 -17.41
N ARG A 239 10.95 -3.12 -17.63
CA ARG A 239 11.08 -3.74 -18.97
C ARG A 239 9.98 -3.30 -19.91
N ALA A 240 8.72 -3.37 -19.46
CA ALA A 240 7.58 -2.98 -20.28
C ALA A 240 7.62 -1.49 -20.64
N ALA A 241 7.97 -0.65 -19.67
CA ALA A 241 8.12 0.78 -19.89
C ALA A 241 9.24 1.08 -20.87
N ALA A 242 10.42 0.49 -20.67
CA ALA A 242 11.56 0.65 -21.56
C ALA A 242 11.24 0.21 -22.98
N ALA A 243 10.64 -0.96 -23.16
CA ALA A 243 10.28 -1.46 -24.48
C ALA A 243 9.25 -0.55 -25.17
N TYR A 244 8.20 -0.12 -24.48
CA TYR A 244 7.23 0.82 -25.06
C TYR A 244 7.88 2.14 -25.48
N TRP A 245 8.76 2.71 -24.66
CA TRP A 245 9.48 3.94 -25.00
C TRP A 245 10.54 3.75 -26.09
N ALA A 246 11.19 2.59 -26.17
CA ALA A 246 12.06 2.23 -27.28
C ALA A 246 11.29 2.24 -28.60
N ALA A 247 10.11 1.61 -28.64
CA ALA A 247 9.24 1.62 -29.82
C ALA A 247 8.90 3.06 -30.29
N ARG A 248 8.56 3.94 -29.34
CA ARG A 248 8.30 5.36 -29.63
C ARG A 248 9.53 6.11 -30.14
N ALA A 249 10.69 5.85 -29.53
CA ALA A 249 11.93 6.50 -29.91
C ALA A 249 12.39 6.08 -31.31
N TRP A 250 12.37 4.78 -31.62
CA TRP A 250 12.69 4.26 -32.95
C TRP A 250 11.72 4.77 -34.03
N LEU A 251 10.42 4.90 -33.73
CA LEU A 251 9.46 5.51 -34.65
C LEU A 251 9.83 6.95 -35.01
N THR A 252 10.27 7.74 -34.02
CA THR A 252 10.61 9.16 -34.19
C THR A 252 11.79 9.38 -35.13
N ILE A 253 12.73 8.43 -35.17
CA ILE A 253 13.91 8.48 -36.05
C ILE A 253 13.78 7.63 -37.31
N GLY A 254 12.54 7.29 -37.71
CA GLY A 254 12.27 6.62 -38.98
C GLY A 254 12.68 5.15 -39.05
N GLN A 255 12.66 4.42 -37.93
CA GLN A 255 13.00 2.99 -37.85
C GLN A 255 11.78 2.12 -37.49
N PRO A 256 10.69 2.11 -38.31
CA PRO A 256 9.43 1.47 -37.96
C PRO A 256 9.52 -0.05 -37.81
N GLN A 257 10.49 -0.70 -38.47
CA GLN A 257 10.71 -2.14 -38.37
C GLN A 257 11.07 -2.61 -36.94
N LYS A 258 11.54 -1.70 -36.08
CA LYS A 258 11.83 -2.01 -34.66
C LYS A 258 10.60 -1.90 -33.75
N ILE A 259 9.53 -1.24 -34.20
CA ILE A 259 8.36 -0.94 -33.36
C ILE A 259 7.68 -2.23 -32.89
N SER A 260 7.33 -3.12 -33.82
CA SER A 260 6.60 -4.35 -33.52
C SER A 260 7.34 -5.24 -32.53
N HIS A 261 8.68 -5.31 -32.64
CA HIS A 261 9.53 -6.04 -31.71
C HIS A 261 9.38 -5.51 -30.28
N TYR A 262 9.61 -4.22 -30.07
CA TYR A 262 9.56 -3.62 -28.74
C TYR A 262 8.14 -3.52 -28.15
N LEU A 263 7.12 -3.28 -28.97
CA LEU A 263 5.74 -3.39 -28.51
C LEU A 263 5.40 -4.82 -28.08
N THR A 264 5.93 -5.84 -28.76
CA THR A 264 5.72 -7.24 -28.37
C THR A 264 6.35 -7.54 -27.02
N ILE A 265 7.57 -7.05 -26.75
CA ILE A 265 8.21 -7.16 -25.42
C ILE A 265 7.34 -6.50 -24.35
N ALA A 266 6.86 -5.28 -24.57
CA ALA A 266 5.98 -4.61 -23.62
C ALA A 266 4.67 -5.39 -23.40
N ALA A 267 4.07 -5.92 -24.48
CA ALA A 267 2.81 -6.68 -24.45
C ALA A 267 2.91 -8.03 -23.70
N GLN A 268 4.11 -8.58 -23.51
CA GLN A 268 4.33 -9.75 -22.64
C GLN A 268 4.06 -9.44 -21.15
N HIS A 269 3.97 -8.15 -20.78
CA HIS A 269 3.65 -7.69 -19.44
C HIS A 269 2.26 -7.02 -19.38
N PRO A 270 1.15 -7.74 -19.66
CA PRO A 270 -0.21 -7.22 -19.88
C PRO A 270 -0.83 -6.46 -18.70
N ARG A 271 -0.19 -6.50 -17.52
CA ARG A 271 -0.70 -5.92 -16.27
C ARG A 271 0.01 -4.62 -15.89
N THR A 272 1.00 -4.20 -16.68
CA THR A 272 1.68 -2.92 -16.55
C THR A 272 0.98 -1.88 -17.43
N LEU A 273 1.11 -0.59 -17.10
CA LEU A 273 0.57 0.48 -17.94
C LEU A 273 1.06 0.36 -19.39
N HIS A 274 2.38 0.23 -19.56
CA HIS A 274 3.00 0.17 -20.87
C HIS A 274 2.69 -1.11 -21.64
N GLY A 275 2.50 -2.25 -20.96
CA GLY A 275 2.04 -3.47 -21.60
C GLY A 275 0.59 -3.38 -22.08
N ILE A 276 -0.29 -2.71 -21.32
CA ILE A 276 -1.67 -2.44 -21.76
C ILE A 276 -1.67 -1.52 -22.99
N LEU A 277 -0.87 -0.45 -22.98
CA LEU A 277 -0.74 0.45 -24.13
C LEU A 277 -0.18 -0.27 -25.36
N ALA A 278 0.85 -1.12 -25.19
CA ALA A 278 1.44 -1.88 -26.26
C ALA A 278 0.45 -2.89 -26.88
N ARG A 279 -0.33 -3.60 -26.05
CA ARG A 279 -1.38 -4.51 -26.54
C ARG A 279 -2.44 -3.79 -27.37
N ARG A 280 -2.91 -2.65 -26.89
CA ARG A 280 -3.86 -1.81 -27.64
C ARG A 280 -3.28 -1.39 -28.99
N GLN A 281 -2.02 -0.96 -29.02
CA GLN A 281 -1.36 -0.54 -30.27
C GLN A 281 -1.11 -1.70 -31.25
N LEU A 282 -0.91 -2.93 -30.73
CA LEU A 282 -0.79 -4.15 -31.53
C LEU A 282 -2.13 -4.77 -31.92
N GLY A 283 -3.27 -4.17 -31.53
CA GLY A 283 -4.59 -4.77 -31.76
C GLY A 283 -4.84 -6.06 -30.97
N GLN A 284 -4.06 -6.33 -29.92
CA GLN A 284 -4.22 -7.51 -29.07
C GLN A 284 -5.28 -7.27 -27.98
N PRO A 285 -6.11 -8.28 -27.66
CA PRO A 285 -7.12 -8.15 -26.62
C PRO A 285 -6.50 -8.00 -25.22
N LEU A 286 -7.19 -7.24 -24.38
CA LEU A 286 -6.93 -7.16 -22.93
C LEU A 286 -7.81 -8.20 -22.22
N ALA A 287 -7.28 -9.40 -22.02
CA ALA A 287 -8.00 -10.47 -21.34
C ALA A 287 -7.89 -10.32 -19.81
N PHE A 288 -8.93 -9.81 -19.18
CA PHE A 288 -9.09 -9.81 -17.72
C PHE A 288 -10.27 -10.70 -17.35
N ASP A 289 -10.02 -11.68 -16.50
CA ASP A 289 -11.09 -12.49 -15.91
C ASP A 289 -11.61 -11.80 -14.64
N TRP A 290 -12.77 -11.15 -14.75
CA TRP A 290 -13.40 -10.45 -13.64
C TRP A 290 -14.29 -11.37 -12.77
N THR A 291 -14.28 -12.68 -13.02
CA THR A 291 -15.06 -13.61 -12.20
C THR A 291 -14.54 -13.65 -10.77
N SER A 292 -15.47 -13.68 -9.82
CA SER A 292 -15.18 -13.83 -8.40
C SER A 292 -15.88 -15.08 -7.89
N SER A 293 -15.17 -15.96 -7.21
CA SER A 293 -15.77 -17.15 -6.60
C SER A 293 -16.79 -16.74 -5.55
N ALA A 294 -18.02 -17.25 -5.70
CA ALA A 294 -19.05 -17.11 -4.69
C ALA A 294 -18.70 -17.96 -3.45
N LEU A 295 -19.02 -17.45 -2.26
CA LEU A 295 -18.86 -18.22 -1.04
C LEU A 295 -19.97 -19.28 -0.98
N THR A 296 -19.58 -20.56 -0.94
CA THR A 296 -20.54 -21.66 -0.77
C THR A 296 -20.98 -21.77 0.69
N GLN A 297 -22.17 -22.33 0.94
CA GLN A 297 -22.68 -22.53 2.30
C GLN A 297 -21.74 -23.41 3.15
N GLY A 298 -21.16 -24.46 2.55
CA GLY A 298 -20.17 -25.31 3.23
C GLY A 298 -18.88 -24.56 3.58
N ALA A 299 -18.38 -23.70 2.69
CA ALA A 299 -17.21 -22.87 2.98
C ALA A 299 -17.49 -21.85 4.07
N LEU A 300 -18.69 -21.25 4.08
CA LEU A 300 -19.13 -20.37 5.16
C LEU A 300 -19.17 -21.12 6.49
N HIS A 301 -19.84 -22.27 6.56
CA HIS A 301 -19.94 -23.06 7.79
C HIS A 301 -18.57 -23.47 8.34
N TYR A 302 -17.63 -23.85 7.46
CA TYR A 302 -16.24 -24.10 7.84
C TYR A 302 -15.58 -22.85 8.44
N LEU A 303 -15.68 -21.69 7.76
CA LEU A 303 -15.09 -20.44 8.24
C LEU A 303 -15.71 -19.96 9.57
N GLN A 304 -16.99 -20.23 9.82
CA GLN A 304 -17.67 -19.87 11.08
C GLN A 304 -17.15 -20.63 12.31
N GLN A 305 -16.31 -21.65 12.14
CA GLN A 305 -15.56 -22.25 13.25
C GLN A 305 -14.56 -21.26 13.89
N PHE A 306 -14.18 -20.21 13.17
CA PHE A 306 -13.36 -19.12 13.68
C PHE A 306 -14.26 -18.00 14.23
N PRO A 307 -14.22 -17.68 15.54
CA PRO A 307 -15.08 -16.64 16.13
C PRO A 307 -14.96 -15.27 15.44
N ALA A 308 -13.79 -14.98 14.86
CA ALA A 308 -13.54 -13.77 14.09
C ALA A 308 -14.51 -13.60 12.91
N VAL A 309 -14.96 -14.69 12.27
CA VAL A 309 -15.84 -14.63 11.08
C VAL A 309 -17.24 -14.14 11.46
N ASP A 310 -17.78 -14.66 12.55
CA ASP A 310 -19.05 -14.19 13.10
C ASP A 310 -18.97 -12.72 13.55
N ARG A 311 -17.83 -12.32 14.15
CA ARG A 311 -17.57 -10.90 14.46
C ARG A 311 -17.48 -10.04 13.20
N MET A 312 -16.85 -10.51 12.12
CA MET A 312 -16.77 -9.78 10.85
C MET A 312 -18.15 -9.52 10.27
N ILE A 313 -19.00 -10.56 10.20
CA ILE A 313 -20.38 -10.45 9.70
C ILE A 313 -21.18 -9.46 10.55
N ALA A 314 -21.11 -9.59 11.88
CA ALA A 314 -21.78 -8.70 12.82
C ALA A 314 -21.27 -7.24 12.72
N LEU A 315 -19.96 -7.03 12.52
CA LEU A 315 -19.39 -5.69 12.31
C LEU A 315 -19.89 -5.06 11.02
N VAL A 316 -20.03 -5.84 9.95
CA VAL A 316 -20.61 -5.34 8.68
C VAL A 316 -22.08 -4.95 8.89
N GLN A 317 -22.87 -5.78 9.60
CA GLN A 317 -24.25 -5.46 9.98
C GLN A 317 -24.36 -4.20 10.83
N ALA A 318 -23.42 -3.97 11.74
CA ALA A 318 -23.34 -2.78 12.58
C ALA A 318 -22.75 -1.53 11.86
N GLY A 319 -22.53 -1.59 10.55
CA GLY A 319 -21.98 -0.47 9.76
C GLY A 319 -20.49 -0.19 10.04
N GLN A 320 -19.72 -1.20 10.45
CA GLN A 320 -18.30 -1.11 10.80
C GLN A 320 -17.39 -1.96 9.88
N PRO A 321 -17.44 -1.82 8.54
CA PRO A 321 -16.66 -2.66 7.62
C PRO A 321 -15.15 -2.53 7.84
N HIS A 322 -14.66 -1.35 8.22
CA HIS A 322 -13.24 -1.14 8.50
C HIS A 322 -12.72 -2.00 9.67
N ARG A 323 -13.58 -2.33 10.64
CA ARG A 323 -13.24 -3.23 11.77
C ARG A 323 -13.28 -4.68 11.32
N ALA A 324 -14.23 -5.03 10.46
CA ALA A 324 -14.30 -6.35 9.84
C ALA A 324 -13.04 -6.62 8.99
N ASP A 325 -12.54 -5.62 8.26
CA ASP A 325 -11.25 -5.69 7.57
C ASP A 325 -10.09 -6.00 8.53
N LEU A 326 -10.07 -5.42 9.73
CA LEU A 326 -9.02 -5.70 10.72
C LEU A 326 -9.09 -7.13 11.27
N GLU A 327 -10.30 -7.63 11.56
CA GLU A 327 -10.54 -9.02 11.94
C GLU A 327 -10.07 -9.98 10.84
N MET A 328 -10.43 -9.69 9.59
CA MET A 328 -10.04 -10.51 8.44
C MET A 328 -8.54 -10.53 8.23
N GLN A 329 -7.86 -9.38 8.35
CA GLN A 329 -6.41 -9.30 8.23
C GLN A 329 -5.68 -10.11 9.30
N GLN A 330 -6.22 -10.15 10.53
CA GLN A 330 -5.66 -10.98 11.58
C GLN A 330 -5.93 -12.46 11.31
N LEU A 331 -7.18 -12.83 10.96
CA LEU A 331 -7.55 -14.21 10.65
C LEU A 331 -6.73 -14.78 9.50
N LEU A 332 -6.50 -14.00 8.44
CA LEU A 332 -5.62 -14.36 7.33
C LEU A 332 -4.21 -14.79 7.78
N GLY A 333 -3.72 -14.20 8.87
CA GLY A 333 -2.42 -14.52 9.47
C GLY A 333 -2.43 -15.72 10.42
N GLN A 334 -3.60 -16.26 10.74
CA GLN A 334 -3.81 -17.37 11.67
C GLN A 334 -4.19 -18.67 10.94
N ILE A 335 -4.99 -18.58 9.87
CA ILE A 335 -5.46 -19.74 9.12
C ILE A 335 -4.41 -20.30 8.16
N ASP A 336 -4.69 -21.48 7.61
CA ASP A 336 -3.86 -22.12 6.60
C ASP A 336 -3.95 -21.35 5.26
N PRO A 337 -2.83 -21.12 4.54
CA PRO A 337 -2.85 -20.47 3.24
C PRO A 337 -3.76 -21.11 2.19
N SER A 338 -4.07 -22.41 2.31
CA SER A 338 -5.01 -23.11 1.42
C SER A 338 -6.45 -22.60 1.54
N ASP A 339 -6.77 -21.86 2.61
CA ASP A 339 -8.08 -21.23 2.84
C ASP A 339 -8.16 -19.78 2.34
N ASP A 340 -7.09 -19.22 1.77
CA ASP A 340 -7.07 -17.84 1.27
C ASP A 340 -8.22 -17.55 0.28
N ILE A 341 -8.54 -18.52 -0.59
CA ILE A 341 -9.64 -18.37 -1.56
C ILE A 341 -11.02 -18.38 -0.88
N ARG A 342 -11.19 -19.16 0.21
CA ARG A 342 -12.42 -19.14 1.02
C ARG A 342 -12.56 -17.78 1.73
N LEU A 343 -11.47 -17.27 2.31
CA LEU A 343 -11.46 -15.93 2.87
C LEU A 343 -11.71 -14.84 1.83
N LEU A 344 -11.17 -14.97 0.62
CA LEU A 344 -11.43 -14.02 -0.46
C LEU A 344 -12.91 -14.00 -0.83
N ALA A 345 -13.55 -15.17 -0.94
CA ALA A 345 -14.98 -15.27 -1.19
C ALA A 345 -15.81 -14.64 -0.06
N LEU A 346 -15.40 -14.81 1.21
CA LEU A 346 -15.99 -14.12 2.36
C LEU A 346 -15.78 -12.59 2.27
N ALA A 347 -14.59 -12.12 1.91
CA ALA A 347 -14.28 -10.71 1.73
C ALA A 347 -15.15 -10.07 0.63
N ASN A 348 -15.36 -10.79 -0.47
CA ASN A 348 -16.25 -10.39 -1.56
C ASN A 348 -17.71 -10.27 -1.07
N MET A 349 -18.20 -11.29 -0.35
CA MET A 349 -19.57 -11.30 0.20
C MET A 349 -19.80 -10.13 1.17
N LEU A 350 -18.82 -9.85 2.03
CA LEU A 350 -18.85 -8.79 3.03
C LEU A 350 -18.48 -7.39 2.49
N ARG A 351 -18.10 -7.29 1.21
CA ARG A 351 -17.67 -6.06 0.55
C ARG A 351 -16.53 -5.35 1.30
N LEU A 352 -15.45 -6.10 1.58
CA LEU A 352 -14.26 -5.64 2.32
C LEU A 352 -13.07 -5.38 1.37
N PRO A 353 -13.01 -4.22 0.69
CA PRO A 353 -12.04 -3.97 -0.38
C PRO A 353 -10.58 -3.98 0.07
N ALA A 354 -10.29 -3.56 1.31
CA ALA A 354 -8.91 -3.59 1.80
C ALA A 354 -8.41 -5.03 1.97
N SER A 355 -9.27 -5.94 2.47
CA SER A 355 -8.96 -7.36 2.58
C SER A 355 -8.96 -8.07 1.23
N GLN A 356 -9.91 -7.78 0.34
CA GLN A 356 -9.91 -8.31 -1.04
C GLN A 356 -8.57 -8.01 -1.73
N LEU A 357 -8.12 -6.74 -1.69
CA LEU A 357 -6.85 -6.32 -2.29
C LEU A 357 -5.66 -7.01 -1.63
N ARG A 358 -5.67 -7.17 -0.30
CA ARG A 358 -4.59 -7.81 0.43
C ARG A 358 -4.45 -9.29 0.07
N ILE A 359 -5.54 -10.04 0.11
CA ILE A 359 -5.58 -11.47 -0.24
C ILE A 359 -5.25 -11.64 -1.73
N GLY A 360 -5.85 -10.83 -2.60
CA GLY A 360 -5.57 -10.86 -4.04
C GLY A 360 -4.10 -10.60 -4.38
N ASN A 361 -3.42 -9.70 -3.67
CA ASN A 361 -1.99 -9.48 -3.88
C ASN A 361 -1.15 -10.68 -3.40
N ILE A 362 -1.54 -11.36 -2.31
CA ILE A 362 -0.86 -12.59 -1.84
C ILE A 362 -1.02 -13.70 -2.88
N ALA A 363 -2.25 -13.93 -3.35
CA ALA A 363 -2.53 -14.88 -4.42
C ALA A 363 -1.72 -14.57 -5.67
N LYS A 364 -1.66 -13.29 -6.08
CA LYS A 364 -0.87 -12.84 -7.24
C LYS A 364 0.61 -13.19 -7.09
N GLN A 365 1.18 -13.02 -5.89
CA GLN A 365 2.57 -13.38 -5.61
C GLN A 365 2.80 -14.89 -5.70
N GLN A 366 1.79 -15.71 -5.41
CA GLN A 366 1.81 -17.16 -5.53
C GLN A 366 1.46 -17.67 -6.93
N GLY A 367 1.30 -16.76 -7.91
CA GLY A 367 0.99 -17.12 -9.30
C GLY A 367 -0.50 -17.16 -9.64
N SER A 368 -1.41 -17.02 -8.67
CA SER A 368 -2.85 -16.99 -8.91
C SER A 368 -3.37 -15.56 -9.04
N TYR A 369 -3.85 -15.19 -10.21
CA TYR A 369 -4.28 -13.82 -10.50
C TYR A 369 -5.80 -13.67 -10.48
N HIS A 370 -6.30 -12.85 -9.56
CA HIS A 370 -7.73 -12.55 -9.43
C HIS A 370 -7.97 -11.04 -9.60
N PRO A 371 -8.26 -10.54 -10.83
CA PRO A 371 -8.57 -9.14 -11.10
C PRO A 371 -9.61 -8.54 -10.17
N ALA A 372 -10.74 -9.24 -9.95
CA ALA A 372 -11.82 -8.78 -9.08
C ALA A 372 -11.36 -8.51 -7.64
N ALA A 373 -10.38 -9.28 -7.14
CA ALA A 373 -9.79 -9.08 -5.83
C ALA A 373 -8.77 -7.92 -5.83
N LEU A 374 -8.04 -7.73 -6.93
CA LEU A 374 -6.99 -6.71 -7.05
C LEU A 374 -7.54 -5.31 -7.35
N TYR A 375 -8.76 -5.22 -7.85
CA TYR A 375 -9.46 -3.98 -8.17
C TYR A 375 -10.91 -4.02 -7.65
N PRO A 376 -11.11 -4.16 -6.33
CA PRO A 376 -12.45 -4.22 -5.75
C PRO A 376 -13.17 -2.89 -5.88
N ILE A 377 -14.50 -2.94 -5.99
CA ILE A 377 -15.36 -1.76 -6.03
C ILE A 377 -15.85 -1.47 -4.61
N PRO A 378 -15.45 -0.34 -3.99
CA PRO A 378 -15.90 0.01 -2.65
C PRO A 378 -17.36 0.51 -2.70
N THR A 379 -18.07 0.43 -1.56
CA THR A 379 -19.46 0.89 -1.44
C THR A 379 -19.60 2.36 -1.01
N VAL A 380 -18.48 3.05 -0.77
CA VAL A 380 -18.49 4.45 -0.36
C VAL A 380 -18.74 5.34 -1.57
N GLU A 381 -19.69 6.24 -1.43
CA GLU A 381 -19.99 7.26 -2.42
C GLU A 381 -19.83 8.66 -1.80
N PRO A 382 -19.46 9.67 -2.59
CA PRO A 382 -19.49 11.06 -2.14
C PRO A 382 -20.90 11.50 -1.72
N ALA A 383 -21.00 12.37 -0.73
CA ALA A 383 -22.27 12.88 -0.23
C ALA A 383 -23.06 13.66 -1.30
N ASP A 384 -22.37 14.27 -2.26
CA ASP A 384 -22.94 15.05 -3.36
C ASP A 384 -22.89 14.32 -4.71
N GLY A 385 -22.71 12.99 -4.68
CA GLY A 385 -22.56 12.17 -5.88
C GLY A 385 -21.20 12.32 -6.57
N PHE A 386 -20.98 11.51 -7.60
CA PHE A 386 -19.72 11.51 -8.36
C PHE A 386 -19.63 12.70 -9.32
N ARG A 387 -18.59 13.53 -9.15
CA ARG A 387 -18.19 14.60 -10.08
C ARG A 387 -17.02 14.21 -10.98
N ALA A 388 -16.18 13.29 -10.50
CA ALA A 388 -15.10 12.67 -11.26
C ALA A 388 -15.47 11.22 -11.62
N ASP A 389 -14.81 10.65 -12.63
CA ASP A 389 -14.98 9.23 -12.98
C ASP A 389 -14.74 8.33 -11.75
N PRO A 390 -15.73 7.53 -11.32
CA PRO A 390 -15.58 6.62 -10.20
C PRO A 390 -14.36 5.70 -10.32
N ALA A 391 -14.03 5.24 -11.53
CA ALA A 391 -12.88 4.37 -11.77
C ALA A 391 -11.55 5.06 -11.40
N LEU A 392 -11.43 6.37 -11.69
CA LEU A 392 -10.26 7.17 -11.30
C LEU A 392 -10.19 7.31 -9.77
N LEU A 393 -11.31 7.60 -9.11
CA LEU A 393 -11.35 7.71 -7.65
C LEU A 393 -10.96 6.37 -6.99
N TYR A 394 -11.49 5.25 -7.47
CA TYR A 394 -11.15 3.92 -6.94
C TYR A 394 -9.68 3.57 -7.19
N ALA A 395 -9.12 3.92 -8.36
CA ALA A 395 -7.70 3.75 -8.64
C ALA A 395 -6.82 4.54 -7.67
N LEU A 396 -7.21 5.78 -7.34
CA LEU A 396 -6.53 6.60 -6.33
C LEU A 396 -6.65 5.99 -4.94
N MET A 397 -7.85 5.58 -4.50
CA MET A 397 -8.03 4.92 -3.19
C MET A 397 -7.17 3.67 -3.04
N ARG A 398 -7.10 2.86 -4.11
CA ARG A 398 -6.26 1.66 -4.18
C ARG A 398 -4.78 2.00 -3.99
N GLN A 399 -4.31 3.06 -4.65
CA GLN A 399 -2.90 3.46 -4.61
C GLN A 399 -2.53 4.14 -3.29
N GLU A 400 -3.39 5.04 -2.80
CA GLU A 400 -3.11 5.91 -1.66
C GLU A 400 -3.29 5.19 -0.31
N SER A 401 -4.41 4.50 -0.12
CA SER A 401 -4.77 3.89 1.16
C SER A 401 -4.93 2.38 1.13
N LYS A 402 -4.91 1.75 -0.06
CA LYS A 402 -5.31 0.35 -0.24
C LYS A 402 -6.72 0.10 0.31
N PHE A 403 -7.61 1.07 0.12
CA PHE A 403 -8.99 1.10 0.63
C PHE A 403 -9.12 1.14 2.16
N MET A 404 -8.04 1.37 2.91
CA MET A 404 -8.11 1.49 4.36
C MET A 404 -8.63 2.89 4.75
N SER A 405 -9.92 2.99 5.07
CA SER A 405 -10.54 4.28 5.43
C SER A 405 -9.93 4.99 6.63
N HIS A 406 -9.28 4.25 7.52
CA HIS A 406 -8.61 4.80 8.69
C HIS A 406 -7.09 4.97 8.52
N ALA A 407 -6.58 4.90 7.27
CA ALA A 407 -5.16 5.04 6.96
C ALA A 407 -4.61 6.41 7.35
N LYS A 408 -3.40 6.41 7.90
CA LYS A 408 -2.63 7.62 8.22
C LYS A 408 -1.20 7.47 7.75
N SER A 409 -0.74 8.36 6.87
CA SER A 409 0.67 8.36 6.44
C SER A 409 1.58 8.92 7.53
N HIS A 410 2.86 8.58 7.46
CA HIS A 410 3.88 9.16 8.33
C HIS A 410 3.97 10.69 8.20
N ARG A 411 3.65 11.24 7.02
CA ARG A 411 3.62 12.69 6.77
C ARG A 411 2.32 13.35 7.23
N GLY A 412 1.31 12.58 7.66
CA GLY A 412 0.06 13.09 8.20
C GLY A 412 -1.10 13.14 7.21
N ALA A 413 -1.04 12.45 6.08
CA ALA A 413 -2.18 12.27 5.18
C ALA A 413 -3.22 11.31 5.79
N HIS A 414 -4.52 11.53 5.53
CA HIS A 414 -5.63 10.80 6.18
C HIS A 414 -6.63 10.22 5.18
N GLY A 415 -7.16 9.05 5.51
CA GLY A 415 -8.33 8.47 4.87
C GLY A 415 -8.07 7.76 3.55
N LEU A 416 -9.15 7.44 2.84
CA LEU A 416 -9.14 6.67 1.59
C LEU A 416 -8.29 7.32 0.49
N MET A 417 -8.37 8.64 0.37
CA MET A 417 -7.70 9.46 -0.64
C MET A 417 -6.39 10.10 -0.13
N GLN A 418 -5.93 9.73 1.09
CA GLN A 418 -4.72 10.28 1.73
C GLN A 418 -4.62 11.82 1.63
N ILE A 419 -5.67 12.51 2.06
CA ILE A 419 -5.71 13.98 2.01
C ILE A 419 -4.94 14.55 3.21
N MET A 420 -4.08 15.54 2.95
CA MET A 420 -3.38 16.28 4.00
C MET A 420 -4.34 17.23 4.73
N PRO A 421 -4.31 17.31 6.07
CA PRO A 421 -5.09 18.28 6.84
C PRO A 421 -4.92 19.74 6.37
N ALA A 422 -3.71 20.13 5.97
CA ALA A 422 -3.42 21.45 5.44
C ALA A 422 -4.12 21.71 4.09
N THR A 423 -4.12 20.71 3.19
CA THR A 423 -4.82 20.75 1.90
C THR A 423 -6.33 20.82 2.09
N ALA A 424 -6.89 19.98 2.96
CA ALA A 424 -8.31 19.98 3.28
C ALA A 424 -8.77 21.35 3.81
N SER A 425 -8.01 21.90 4.74
CA SER A 425 -8.23 23.22 5.30
C SER A 425 -8.17 24.34 4.25
N TYR A 426 -7.25 24.24 3.29
CA TYR A 426 -7.13 25.19 2.19
C TYR A 426 -8.34 25.12 1.25
N ILE A 427 -8.73 23.92 0.81
CA ILE A 427 -9.86 23.71 -0.11
C ILE A 427 -11.18 24.18 0.52
N LEU A 428 -11.40 23.87 1.80
CA LEU A 428 -12.65 24.18 2.50
C LEU A 428 -12.65 25.54 3.20
N LYS A 429 -11.51 26.26 3.19
CA LYS A 429 -11.29 27.48 3.97
C LYS A 429 -11.65 27.30 5.47
N ASP A 430 -11.39 26.10 5.99
CA ASP A 430 -11.70 25.71 7.37
C ASP A 430 -10.40 25.41 8.14
N GLY A 431 -10.06 26.28 9.10
CA GLY A 431 -8.86 26.13 9.93
C GLY A 431 -8.94 25.00 10.96
N SER A 432 -10.13 24.50 11.32
CA SER A 432 -10.29 23.46 12.35
C SER A 432 -9.71 22.12 11.88
N LEU A 433 -9.76 21.86 10.58
CA LEU A 433 -9.24 20.65 9.93
C LEU A 433 -7.72 20.48 10.08
N ARG A 434 -6.97 21.55 10.37
CA ARG A 434 -5.53 21.44 10.71
C ARG A 434 -5.29 20.97 12.14
N ARG A 435 -6.29 21.09 13.02
CA ARG A 435 -6.15 20.92 14.47
C ARG A 435 -7.09 19.84 15.01
N ALA A 436 -8.22 20.25 15.58
CA ALA A 436 -9.15 19.39 16.31
C ALA A 436 -9.90 18.43 15.38
N ASP A 437 -10.35 18.93 14.23
CA ASP A 437 -11.27 18.22 13.34
C ASP A 437 -10.59 17.41 12.25
N ARG A 438 -9.26 17.28 12.29
CA ARG A 438 -8.49 16.48 11.31
C ARG A 438 -8.98 15.03 11.19
N TYR A 439 -9.61 14.49 12.23
CA TYR A 439 -10.15 13.13 12.24
C TYR A 439 -11.40 12.98 11.37
N ARG A 440 -12.09 14.07 11.00
CA ARG A 440 -13.17 14.05 10.00
C ARG A 440 -12.68 13.52 8.66
N LEU A 441 -11.39 13.65 8.35
CA LEU A 441 -10.79 13.07 7.15
C LEU A 441 -10.73 11.53 7.16
N LEU A 442 -11.04 10.87 8.29
CA LEU A 442 -11.19 9.42 8.38
C LEU A 442 -12.62 8.95 8.09
N ASP A 443 -13.58 9.87 8.07
CA ASP A 443 -14.92 9.56 7.58
C ASP A 443 -14.85 9.29 6.06
N PRO A 444 -15.21 8.09 5.59
CA PRO A 444 -15.07 7.71 4.19
C PRO A 444 -15.81 8.66 3.25
N VAL A 445 -17.07 9.00 3.57
CA VAL A 445 -17.92 9.82 2.70
C VAL A 445 -17.35 11.22 2.58
N PHE A 446 -16.99 11.87 3.69
CA PHE A 446 -16.33 13.18 3.69
C PHE A 446 -15.00 13.17 2.94
N ASN A 447 -14.18 12.14 3.15
CA ASN A 447 -12.86 12.03 2.52
C ASN A 447 -12.96 11.93 0.99
N VAL A 448 -13.88 11.10 0.47
CA VAL A 448 -14.08 10.96 -0.98
C VAL A 448 -14.76 12.21 -1.56
N THR A 449 -15.74 12.79 -0.86
CA THR A 449 -16.38 14.06 -1.25
C THR A 449 -15.39 15.20 -1.42
N LEU A 450 -14.41 15.30 -0.51
CA LEU A 450 -13.34 16.28 -0.60
C LEU A 450 -12.32 15.93 -1.68
N GLY A 451 -11.97 14.65 -1.81
CA GLY A 451 -10.92 14.19 -2.73
C GLY A 451 -11.25 14.29 -4.22
N GLN A 452 -12.53 14.44 -4.56
CA GLN A 452 -12.97 14.67 -5.94
C GLN A 452 -13.05 16.15 -6.36
N ARG A 453 -12.81 17.09 -5.43
CA ARG A 453 -12.74 18.53 -5.70
C ARG A 453 -11.31 18.91 -6.04
#